data_AF-A0A482VB26-F1
#
_entry.id   AF-A0A482VB26-F1
#
_cell.length_a   1.000
_cell.length_b   1.000
_cell.length_c   1.000
_cell.angle_alpha   90.00
_cell.angle_beta   90.00
_cell.angle_gamma   90.00
#
_symmetry.space_group_name_H-M   'P 1'
#
loop_
_entity.id
_entity.type
_entity.pdbx_description
1 polymer ?
#
loop_
_entity_poly.entity_id
_entity_poly.type
_entity_poly.pdbx_seq_one_letter_code
_entity_poly.pdbx_strand_id
1 'polypeptide(L)'
;MSHNQYKFVYLHNNSTIEADITIPFEESVEELAHVLILKNNLPIFVEEDLIQHVSKFINESSLQYCNEQTTELIDNAKNNKINIEEMTKEWEKLMKEEMAEYGERRCASDEELFATAYHKMVHSPALETMLQLEHMYSKTVRTKTEEKNRCIQNLSERQTEEMNQAVDRLEQDMTESKINELVARHYEAHSLLKVKLTSELDTIKEAQRREYREWLMQMLEQNQATRSLPTPNSPLTPHPPQPMIYSSIGDRSVITTPILEESFTIHLGSQLKQMHNIRILSANVMELCAVEDNDQSSEPKPQLLQTALALYSNDLSGLVLMTDNKIGSRLTQDFQEICQRTTEFHFPHIDDQLDKISVTAQQYLKSQTKENSNRNTNSELLQAGDFYMTRHSNLAQVHVIFHMVSDDSLRGSDINSRHPVVLGLRNILKTACSNDITSLTIPLLLQYEMTEEMTISWCEKRAELVFKCVKGFMIEMASWGGSDLKNLQFMLPQGISSQVFQSLTEMLPRIFKWIQAQKMMAVIEAVITY
;
A
#
# COMPACT_ATOMS: atom_id res chain seq x y z
N MET A 1 48.06 16.32 -18.68
CA MET A 1 47.53 17.31 -17.72
C MET A 1 48.37 18.56 -17.87
N SER A 2 47.81 19.64 -18.41
CA SER A 2 48.46 20.95 -18.43
C SER A 2 48.59 21.42 -16.97
N HIS A 3 49.81 21.60 -16.48
CA HIS A 3 50.04 22.16 -15.16
C HIS A 3 49.62 23.63 -15.19
N ASN A 4 48.45 23.95 -14.66
CA ASN A 4 48.02 25.33 -14.49
C ASN A 4 48.80 25.90 -13.31
N GLN A 5 49.88 26.61 -13.65
CA GLN A 5 50.71 27.31 -12.69
C GLN A 5 50.07 28.67 -12.38
N TYR A 6 49.73 28.88 -11.12
CA TYR A 6 49.21 30.14 -10.59
C TYR A 6 50.35 30.88 -9.89
N LYS A 7 50.50 32.16 -10.22
CA LYS A 7 51.58 33.00 -9.68
C LYS A 7 51.20 33.54 -8.30
N PHE A 8 51.84 33.02 -7.27
CA PHE A 8 51.77 33.54 -5.90
C PHE A 8 52.70 34.73 -5.74
N VAL A 9 52.21 35.79 -5.10
CA VAL A 9 52.99 36.99 -4.80
C VAL A 9 52.84 37.32 -3.31
N TYR A 10 53.97 37.41 -2.60
CA TYR A 10 54.03 37.77 -1.19
C TYR A 10 54.92 38.99 -0.99
N LEU A 11 54.45 39.97 -0.23
CA LEU A 11 55.13 41.25 -0.01
C LEU A 11 55.57 41.35 1.46
N HIS A 12 56.88 41.46 1.68
CA HIS A 12 57.45 41.62 3.01
C HIS A 12 58.54 42.70 3.02
N ASN A 13 58.36 43.76 3.83
CA ASN A 13 59.35 44.83 4.06
C ASN A 13 60.07 45.34 2.79
N ASN A 14 59.31 45.71 1.75
CA ASN A 14 59.76 46.17 0.43
C ASN A 14 60.41 45.12 -0.49
N SER A 15 60.38 43.84 -0.13
CA SER A 15 60.79 42.72 -0.99
C SER A 15 59.56 41.94 -1.46
N THR A 16 59.45 41.73 -2.77
CA THR A 16 58.38 40.92 -3.39
C THR A 16 58.91 39.53 -3.69
N ILE A 17 58.23 38.52 -3.18
CA ILE A 17 58.51 37.11 -3.46
C ILE A 17 57.47 36.62 -4.44
N GLU A 18 57.93 35.99 -5.51
CA GLU A 18 57.08 35.38 -6.53
C GLU A 18 57.36 33.88 -6.60
N ALA A 19 56.30 33.07 -6.62
CA ALA A 19 56.40 31.62 -6.75
C ALA A 19 55.28 31.09 -7.64
N ASP A 20 55.60 30.16 -8.53
CA ASP A 20 54.62 29.49 -9.37
C ASP A 20 54.13 28.22 -8.64
N ILE A 21 52.84 28.19 -8.31
CA ILE A 21 52.20 27.08 -7.58
C ILE A 21 51.27 26.34 -8.54
N THR A 22 51.39 25.01 -8.61
CA THR A 22 50.51 24.17 -9.45
C THR A 22 49.24 23.83 -8.69
N ILE A 23 48.08 23.92 -9.35
CA ILE A 23 46.77 23.62 -8.77
C ILE A 23 46.07 22.51 -9.57
N PRO A 24 45.42 21.51 -8.93
CA PRO A 24 45.26 21.35 -7.48
C PRO A 24 46.58 21.04 -6.76
N PHE A 25 46.77 21.63 -5.58
CA PHE A 25 47.98 21.45 -4.77
C PHE A 25 47.78 20.25 -3.84
N GLU A 26 48.57 19.19 -4.04
CA GLU A 26 48.46 17.92 -3.29
C GLU A 26 49.48 17.77 -2.15
N GLU A 27 50.44 18.70 -2.04
CA GLU A 27 51.51 18.68 -1.02
C GLU A 27 51.15 19.48 0.25
N SER A 28 52.02 19.48 1.26
CA SER A 28 51.84 20.26 2.50
C SER A 28 52.13 21.75 2.26
N VAL A 29 51.22 22.60 2.74
CA VAL A 29 51.35 24.06 2.66
C VAL A 29 52.50 24.56 3.52
N GLU A 30 52.74 23.90 4.65
CA GLU A 30 53.84 24.17 5.57
C GLU A 30 55.20 23.89 4.92
N GLU A 31 55.33 22.77 4.21
CA GLU A 31 56.54 22.44 3.46
C GLU A 31 56.83 23.46 2.35
N LEU A 32 55.81 23.88 1.60
CA LEU A 32 55.95 24.91 0.59
C LEU A 32 56.37 26.26 1.18
N ALA A 33 55.77 26.67 2.31
CA ALA A 33 56.15 27.89 3.01
C ALA A 33 57.61 27.85 3.49
N HIS A 34 58.06 26.72 4.06
CA HIS A 34 59.45 26.54 4.45
C HIS A 34 60.42 26.60 3.27
N VAL A 35 60.09 25.98 2.13
CA VAL A 35 60.89 26.06 0.90
C VAL A 35 60.99 27.50 0.41
N LEU A 36 59.91 28.28 0.48
CA LEU A 36 59.91 29.69 0.10
C LEU A 36 60.75 30.57 1.04
N ILE A 37 60.75 30.27 2.35
CA ILE A 37 61.58 30.97 3.34
C ILE A 37 63.07 30.71 3.08
N LEU A 38 63.45 29.46 2.89
CA LEU A 38 64.85 29.05 2.63
C LEU A 38 65.36 29.62 1.29
N LYS A 39 64.53 29.59 0.25
CA LYS A 39 64.92 30.06 -1.09
C LYS A 39 65.09 31.57 -1.16
N ASN A 40 64.35 32.34 -0.36
CA ASN A 40 64.36 33.80 -0.38
C ASN A 40 65.07 34.44 0.82
N ASN A 41 65.76 33.66 1.66
CA ASN A 41 66.44 34.11 2.89
C ASN A 41 65.55 34.94 3.82
N LEU A 42 64.30 34.52 4.00
CA LEU A 42 63.35 35.22 4.88
C LEU A 42 63.62 34.92 6.36
N PRO A 43 63.37 35.86 7.27
CA PRO A 43 63.43 35.59 8.70
C PRO A 43 62.39 34.56 9.15
N ILE A 44 62.78 33.68 10.07
CA ILE A 44 61.95 32.56 10.58
C ILE A 44 60.64 33.06 11.22
N PHE A 45 60.61 34.28 11.78
CA PHE A 45 59.38 34.83 12.37
C PHE A 45 58.26 35.14 11.35
N VAL A 46 58.56 35.10 10.04
CA VAL A 46 57.59 35.35 8.95
C VAL A 46 56.82 34.07 8.57
N GLU A 47 57.21 32.93 9.14
CA GLU A 47 56.69 31.61 8.78
C GLU A 47 55.17 31.48 8.95
N GLU A 48 54.62 31.84 10.11
CA GLU A 48 53.18 31.75 10.35
C GLU A 48 52.37 32.65 9.41
N ASP A 49 52.85 33.86 9.13
CA ASP A 49 52.21 34.81 8.22
C ASP A 49 52.26 34.32 6.77
N LEU A 50 53.39 33.76 6.34
CA LEU A 50 53.55 33.20 5.01
C LEU A 50 52.67 31.96 4.81
N ILE A 51 52.61 31.05 5.78
CA ILE A 51 51.71 29.89 5.75
C ILE A 51 50.26 30.33 5.57
N GLN A 52 49.82 31.35 6.31
CA GLN A 52 48.46 31.88 6.18
C GLN A 52 48.19 32.44 4.77
N HIS A 53 49.14 33.20 4.20
CA HIS A 53 49.01 33.78 2.87
C HIS A 53 49.04 32.73 1.75
N VAL A 54 49.93 31.74 1.84
CA VAL A 54 50.03 30.64 0.88
C VAL A 54 48.77 29.76 0.97
N SER A 55 48.30 29.43 2.18
CA SER A 55 47.07 28.66 2.37
C SER A 55 45.86 29.39 1.79
N LYS A 56 45.74 30.71 2.05
CA LYS A 56 44.66 31.53 1.47
C LYS A 56 44.72 31.55 -0.05
N PHE A 57 45.91 31.74 -0.63
CA PHE A 57 46.10 31.74 -2.07
C PHE A 57 45.74 30.40 -2.71
N ILE A 58 46.18 29.28 -2.13
CA ILE A 58 45.86 27.94 -2.62
C ILE A 58 44.36 27.70 -2.54
N ASN A 59 43.69 28.10 -1.46
CA ASN A 59 42.25 27.93 -1.32
C ASN A 59 41.46 28.77 -2.35
N GLU A 60 41.80 30.05 -2.51
CA GLU A 60 41.14 30.95 -3.46
C GLU A 60 41.36 30.50 -4.90
N SER A 61 42.58 30.09 -5.23
CA SER A 61 42.95 29.68 -6.59
C SER A 61 42.40 28.28 -6.93
N SER A 62 42.36 27.36 -5.95
CA SER A 62 41.65 26.07 -6.09
C SER A 62 40.15 26.27 -6.30
N LEU A 63 39.53 27.18 -5.55
CA LEU A 63 38.11 27.51 -5.71
C LEU A 63 37.83 28.15 -7.08
N GLN A 64 38.70 29.06 -7.53
CA GLN A 64 38.61 29.63 -8.87
C GLN A 64 38.75 28.56 -9.95
N TYR A 65 39.76 27.69 -9.86
CA TYR A 65 39.96 26.60 -10.81
C TYR A 65 38.75 25.66 -10.87
N CYS A 66 38.22 25.25 -9.72
CA CYS A 66 37.02 24.42 -9.65
C CYS A 66 35.79 25.13 -10.22
N ASN A 67 35.63 26.43 -9.97
CA ASN A 67 34.53 27.22 -10.53
C ASN A 67 34.66 27.35 -12.06
N GLU A 68 35.86 27.60 -12.59
CA GLU A 68 36.13 27.68 -14.02
C GLU A 68 35.83 26.35 -14.71
N GLN A 69 36.34 25.24 -14.17
CA GLN A 69 36.05 23.89 -14.65
C GLN A 69 34.55 23.57 -14.60
N THR A 70 33.90 23.90 -13.48
CA THR A 70 32.44 23.66 -13.32
C THR A 70 31.64 24.50 -14.30
N THR A 71 32.00 25.78 -14.49
CA THR A 71 31.33 26.67 -15.45
C THR A 71 31.53 26.18 -16.87
N GLU A 72 32.74 25.76 -17.23
CA GLU A 72 33.05 25.17 -18.53
C GLU A 72 32.23 23.89 -18.77
N LEU A 73 32.14 23.00 -17.79
CA LEU A 73 31.31 21.79 -17.86
C LEU A 73 29.81 22.13 -18.02
N ILE A 74 29.29 23.11 -17.27
CA ILE A 74 27.89 23.55 -17.37
C ILE A 74 27.62 24.17 -18.75
N ASP A 75 28.51 25.00 -19.27
CA ASP A 75 28.34 25.63 -20.57
C ASP A 75 28.50 24.61 -21.71
N ASN A 76 29.40 23.63 -21.57
CA ASN A 76 29.52 22.52 -22.50
C ASN A 76 28.27 21.61 -22.48
N ALA A 77 27.67 21.41 -21.31
CA ALA A 77 26.40 20.70 -21.17
C ALA A 77 25.22 21.47 -21.81
N LYS A 78 25.09 22.78 -21.56
CA LYS A 78 24.05 23.63 -22.17
C LYS A 78 24.15 23.68 -23.70
N ASN A 79 25.37 23.62 -24.23
CA ASN A 79 25.65 23.66 -25.67
C ASN A 79 25.64 22.25 -26.32
N ASN A 80 25.18 21.21 -25.62
CA ASN A 80 25.16 19.81 -26.09
C ASN A 80 26.52 19.28 -26.58
N LYS A 81 27.63 19.82 -26.08
CA LYS A 81 28.98 19.29 -26.37
C LYS A 81 29.31 18.06 -25.52
N ILE A 82 28.63 17.91 -24.37
CA ILE A 82 28.72 16.76 -23.49
C ILE A 82 27.39 16.01 -23.56
N ASN A 83 27.41 14.74 -23.94
CA ASN A 83 26.22 13.90 -23.97
C ASN A 83 25.97 13.30 -22.57
N ILE A 84 25.17 14.00 -21.77
CA ILE A 84 24.81 13.57 -20.41
C ILE A 84 24.17 12.18 -20.40
N GLU A 85 23.42 11.83 -21.44
CA GLU A 85 22.74 10.54 -21.52
C GLU A 85 23.73 9.37 -21.71
N GLU A 86 24.81 9.59 -22.47
CA GLU A 86 25.88 8.60 -22.66
C GLU A 86 26.69 8.41 -21.38
N MET A 87 27.05 9.51 -20.69
CA MET A 87 27.69 9.42 -19.37
C MET A 87 26.80 8.70 -18.36
N THR A 88 25.49 8.98 -18.36
CA THR A 88 24.54 8.30 -17.47
C THR A 88 24.49 6.81 -17.76
N LYS A 89 24.48 6.40 -19.05
CA LYS A 89 24.53 5.00 -19.46
C LYS A 89 25.84 4.32 -19.05
N GLU A 90 26.96 5.02 -19.14
CA GLU A 90 28.25 4.49 -18.73
C GLU A 90 28.33 4.32 -17.21
N TRP A 91 27.84 5.29 -16.44
CA TRP A 91 27.69 5.17 -14.99
C TRP A 91 26.74 4.04 -14.58
N GLU A 92 25.60 3.91 -15.26
CA GLU A 92 24.66 2.81 -15.03
C GLU A 92 25.30 1.45 -15.31
N LYS A 93 26.12 1.36 -16.36
CA LYS A 93 26.89 0.17 -16.70
C LYS A 93 27.92 -0.16 -15.61
N LEU A 94 28.76 0.80 -15.23
CA LEU A 94 29.78 0.61 -14.19
C LEU A 94 29.15 0.22 -12.85
N MET A 95 28.06 0.88 -12.48
CA MET A 95 27.31 0.57 -11.26
C MET A 95 26.73 -0.85 -11.31
N LYS A 96 26.17 -1.28 -12.46
CA LYS A 96 25.69 -2.66 -12.65
C LYS A 96 26.81 -3.69 -12.53
N GLU A 97 27.97 -3.41 -13.14
CA GLU A 97 29.15 -4.28 -13.07
C GLU A 97 29.67 -4.40 -11.63
N GLU A 98 29.80 -3.27 -10.92
CA GLU A 98 30.25 -3.23 -9.53
C GLU A 98 29.25 -3.89 -8.57
N MET A 99 27.95 -3.67 -8.76
CA MET A 99 26.90 -4.36 -8.01
C MET A 99 26.89 -5.87 -8.29
N ALA A 100 27.20 -6.31 -9.51
CA ALA A 100 27.28 -7.73 -9.84
C ALA A 100 28.53 -8.41 -9.24
N GLU A 101 29.64 -7.68 -9.17
CA GLU A 101 30.92 -8.19 -8.67
C GLU A 101 31.01 -8.16 -7.14
N TYR A 102 30.56 -7.07 -6.51
CA TYR A 102 30.72 -6.80 -5.06
C TYR A 102 29.41 -6.74 -4.28
N GLY A 103 28.25 -6.77 -4.94
CA GLY A 103 26.96 -6.77 -4.26
C GLY A 103 26.76 -8.04 -3.41
N GLU A 104 26.02 -7.91 -2.31
CA GLU A 104 25.59 -9.07 -1.54
C GLU A 104 24.85 -10.05 -2.46
N ARG A 105 25.37 -11.26 -2.63
CA ARG A 105 24.69 -12.35 -3.33
C ARG A 105 23.53 -12.86 -2.47
N ARG A 106 22.48 -12.06 -2.33
CA ARG A 106 21.20 -12.55 -1.81
C ARG A 106 20.58 -13.43 -2.90
N CYS A 107 20.59 -14.75 -2.68
CA CYS A 107 19.72 -15.62 -3.45
C CYS A 107 18.29 -15.13 -3.25
N ALA A 108 17.51 -15.04 -4.34
CA ALA A 108 16.10 -14.72 -4.26
C ALA A 108 15.42 -15.69 -3.28
N SER A 109 14.63 -15.14 -2.37
CA SER A 109 13.84 -15.93 -1.43
C SER A 109 12.82 -16.80 -2.17
N ASP A 110 12.32 -17.87 -1.51
CA ASP A 110 11.23 -18.68 -2.06
C ASP A 110 10.00 -17.83 -2.43
N GLU A 111 9.70 -16.80 -1.61
CA GLU A 111 8.60 -15.87 -1.87
C GLU A 111 8.82 -15.05 -3.14
N GLU A 112 10.02 -14.50 -3.36
CA GLU A 112 10.35 -13.73 -4.56
C GLU A 112 10.37 -14.60 -5.83
N LEU A 113 10.87 -15.84 -5.71
CA LEU A 113 10.85 -16.82 -6.79
C LEU A 113 9.42 -17.18 -7.17
N PHE A 114 8.56 -17.48 -6.18
CA PHE A 114 7.15 -17.76 -6.42
C PHE A 114 6.40 -16.56 -6.99
N ALA A 115 6.64 -15.36 -6.48
CA ALA A 115 6.03 -14.14 -7.01
C ALA A 115 6.38 -13.92 -8.49
N THR A 116 7.67 -14.08 -8.81
CA THR A 116 8.15 -13.98 -10.20
C THR A 116 7.56 -15.06 -11.09
N ALA A 117 7.45 -16.29 -10.59
CA ALA A 117 6.84 -17.40 -11.30
C ALA A 117 5.37 -17.14 -11.60
N TYR A 118 4.60 -16.76 -10.58
CA TYR A 118 3.18 -16.46 -10.70
C TYR A 118 2.93 -15.32 -11.69
N HIS A 119 3.65 -14.20 -11.57
CA HIS A 119 3.49 -13.06 -12.48
C HIS A 119 3.71 -13.45 -13.96
N LYS A 120 4.74 -14.27 -14.23
CA LYS A 120 4.98 -14.80 -15.58
C LYS A 120 3.86 -15.71 -16.08
N MET A 121 3.31 -16.54 -15.19
CA MET A 121 2.26 -17.51 -15.53
C MET A 121 0.90 -16.85 -15.76
N VAL A 122 0.56 -15.83 -14.98
CA VAL A 122 -0.67 -15.04 -15.13
C VAL A 122 -0.74 -14.31 -16.47
N HIS A 123 0.40 -13.91 -17.04
CA HIS A 123 0.46 -13.31 -18.38
C HIS A 123 0.63 -14.34 -19.50
N SER A 124 0.48 -15.62 -19.20
CA SER A 124 0.57 -16.72 -20.15
C SER A 124 -0.81 -17.36 -20.40
N PRO A 125 -0.95 -18.24 -21.40
CA PRO A 125 -2.19 -19.00 -21.62
C PRO A 125 -2.64 -19.85 -20.43
N ALA A 126 -1.78 -20.06 -19.42
CA ALA A 126 -2.12 -20.83 -18.22
C ALA A 126 -3.05 -20.10 -17.24
N LEU A 127 -3.28 -18.79 -17.41
CA LEU A 127 -4.10 -17.98 -16.51
C LEU A 127 -5.48 -18.59 -16.23
N GLU A 128 -6.15 -19.09 -17.27
CA GLU A 128 -7.47 -19.69 -17.13
C GLU A 128 -7.41 -20.94 -16.23
N THR A 129 -6.42 -21.80 -16.43
CA THR A 129 -6.21 -22.99 -15.60
C THR A 129 -5.88 -22.63 -14.16
N MET A 130 -5.09 -21.56 -13.93
CA MET A 130 -4.79 -21.06 -12.59
C MET A 130 -6.06 -20.64 -11.86
N LEU A 131 -6.90 -19.82 -12.50
CA LEU A 131 -8.16 -19.34 -11.91
C LEU A 131 -9.16 -20.48 -11.68
N GLN A 132 -9.22 -21.47 -12.58
CA GLN A 132 -10.06 -22.66 -12.40
C GLN A 132 -9.62 -23.49 -11.19
N LEU A 133 -8.31 -23.65 -10.99
CA LEU A 133 -7.75 -24.38 -9.85
C LEU A 133 -8.04 -23.65 -8.53
N GLU A 134 -7.82 -22.33 -8.48
CA GLU A 134 -8.17 -21.50 -7.32
C GLU A 134 -9.67 -21.56 -6.99
N HIS A 135 -10.52 -21.53 -8.02
CA HIS A 135 -11.98 -21.66 -7.87
C HIS A 135 -12.38 -23.01 -7.27
N MET A 136 -11.79 -24.12 -7.75
CA MET A 136 -12.05 -25.45 -7.21
C MET A 136 -11.63 -25.57 -5.74
N TYR A 137 -10.46 -25.03 -5.38
CA TYR A 137 -10.00 -24.99 -4.00
C TYR A 137 -10.90 -24.14 -3.12
N SER A 138 -11.32 -22.98 -3.59
CA SER A 138 -12.29 -22.10 -2.93
C SER A 138 -13.60 -22.83 -2.62
N LYS A 139 -14.19 -23.56 -3.58
CA LYS A 139 -15.40 -24.37 -3.35
C LYS A 139 -15.24 -25.36 -2.19
N THR A 140 -14.13 -26.09 -2.19
CA THR A 140 -13.83 -27.08 -1.15
C THR A 140 -13.76 -26.43 0.24
N VAL A 141 -13.06 -25.30 0.35
CA VAL A 141 -12.90 -24.57 1.61
C VAL A 141 -14.22 -23.97 2.09
N ARG A 142 -15.04 -23.42 1.19
CA ARG A 142 -16.37 -22.89 1.55
C ARG A 142 -17.29 -23.96 2.10
N THR A 143 -17.41 -25.10 1.42
CA THR A 143 -18.21 -26.23 1.91
C THR A 143 -17.74 -26.70 3.29
N LYS A 144 -16.41 -26.81 3.50
CA LYS A 144 -15.86 -27.18 4.81
C LYS A 144 -16.12 -26.12 5.89
N THR A 145 -16.09 -24.85 5.51
CA THR A 145 -16.42 -23.74 6.40
C THR A 145 -17.89 -23.75 6.81
N GLU A 146 -18.80 -24.02 5.88
CA GLU A 146 -20.24 -24.18 6.15
C GLU A 146 -20.51 -25.39 7.04
N GLU A 147 -19.87 -26.53 6.77
CA GLU A 147 -19.95 -27.72 7.63
C GLU A 147 -19.48 -27.41 9.05
N LYS A 148 -18.35 -26.70 9.21
CA LYS A 148 -17.85 -26.24 10.50
C LYS A 148 -18.88 -25.37 11.21
N ASN A 149 -19.40 -24.35 10.53
CA ASN A 149 -20.35 -23.40 11.10
C ASN A 149 -21.63 -24.12 11.55
N ARG A 150 -22.14 -25.06 10.75
CA ARG A 150 -23.29 -25.90 11.09
C ARG A 150 -23.03 -26.77 12.32
N CYS A 151 -21.85 -27.40 12.44
CA CYS A 151 -21.49 -28.20 13.60
C CYS A 151 -21.41 -27.36 14.89
N ILE A 152 -20.83 -26.16 14.81
CA ILE A 152 -20.76 -25.22 15.93
C ILE A 152 -22.15 -24.76 16.34
N GLN A 153 -23.01 -24.41 15.38
CA GLN A 153 -24.39 -24.00 15.63
C GLN A 153 -25.20 -25.12 16.30
N ASN A 154 -25.15 -26.34 15.76
CA ASN A 154 -25.86 -27.49 16.35
C ASN A 154 -25.43 -27.76 17.80
N LEU A 155 -24.14 -27.60 18.11
CA LEU A 155 -23.66 -27.72 19.48
C LEU A 155 -24.22 -26.59 20.37
N SER A 156 -24.19 -25.35 19.88
CA SER A 156 -24.71 -24.20 20.59
C SER A 156 -26.21 -24.34 20.89
N GLU A 157 -27.01 -24.76 19.92
CA GLU A 157 -28.45 -24.97 20.10
C GLU A 157 -28.74 -26.03 21.17
N ARG A 158 -28.02 -27.16 21.14
CA ARG A 158 -28.15 -28.21 22.15
C ARG A 158 -27.75 -27.73 23.55
N GLN A 159 -26.70 -26.91 23.65
CA GLN A 159 -26.24 -26.33 24.92
C GLN A 159 -27.24 -25.31 25.47
N THR A 160 -27.83 -24.48 24.60
CA THR A 160 -28.90 -23.54 24.98
C THR A 160 -30.13 -24.29 25.53
N GLU A 161 -30.55 -25.37 24.87
CA GLU A 161 -31.67 -26.20 25.32
C GLU A 161 -31.37 -26.85 26.69
N GLU A 162 -30.17 -27.42 26.87
CA GLU A 162 -29.74 -28.01 28.15
C GLU A 162 -29.66 -26.95 29.27
N MET A 163 -29.23 -25.73 28.94
CA MET A 163 -29.19 -24.61 29.88
C MET A 163 -30.60 -24.18 30.30
N ASN A 164 -31.52 -24.02 29.35
CA ASN A 164 -32.91 -23.65 29.64
C ASN A 164 -33.57 -24.68 30.57
N GLN A 165 -33.37 -25.98 30.29
CA GLN A 165 -33.88 -27.05 31.14
C GLN A 165 -33.24 -27.06 32.54
N ALA A 166 -31.95 -26.70 32.65
CA ALA A 166 -31.28 -26.58 33.94
C ALA A 166 -31.78 -25.38 34.76
N VAL A 167 -32.10 -24.26 34.08
CA VAL A 167 -32.67 -23.06 34.68
C VAL A 167 -34.12 -23.30 35.13
N ASP A 168 -34.94 -23.99 34.35
CA ASP A 168 -36.32 -24.31 34.74
C ASP A 168 -36.38 -25.24 35.97
N ARG A 169 -35.32 -25.99 36.24
CA ARG A 169 -35.20 -26.93 37.38
C ARG A 169 -34.54 -26.32 38.61
N LEU A 170 -34.18 -25.02 38.60
CA LEU A 170 -33.57 -24.33 39.74
C LEU A 170 -34.44 -24.37 41.00
N GLU A 171 -35.76 -24.40 40.83
CA GLU A 171 -36.71 -24.41 41.95
C GLU A 171 -36.91 -25.81 42.56
N GLN A 172 -36.34 -26.87 41.98
CA GLN A 172 -36.56 -28.27 42.40
C GLN A 172 -35.27 -28.99 42.84
N ASP A 173 -34.35 -29.29 41.92
CA ASP A 173 -33.21 -30.22 42.15
C ASP A 173 -31.84 -29.69 41.67
N MET A 174 -31.82 -28.51 41.02
CA MET A 174 -30.60 -27.89 40.48
C MET A 174 -30.12 -26.72 41.33
N THR A 175 -28.93 -26.86 41.91
CA THR A 175 -28.22 -25.79 42.60
C THR A 175 -27.38 -24.95 41.64
N GLU A 176 -27.20 -23.66 41.93
CA GLU A 176 -26.34 -22.74 41.16
C GLU A 176 -24.93 -23.30 40.89
N SER A 177 -24.35 -24.04 41.84
CA SER A 177 -23.04 -24.69 41.66
C SER A 177 -23.01 -25.70 40.51
N LYS A 178 -24.10 -26.45 40.29
CA LYS A 178 -24.19 -27.43 39.20
C LYS A 178 -24.40 -26.75 37.85
N ILE A 179 -25.04 -25.59 37.84
CA ILE A 179 -25.21 -24.77 36.63
C ILE A 179 -23.86 -24.17 36.23
N ASN A 180 -23.07 -23.68 37.19
CA ASN A 180 -21.72 -23.21 36.90
C ASN A 180 -20.81 -24.34 36.35
N GLU A 181 -20.93 -25.56 36.89
CA GLU A 181 -20.22 -26.73 36.36
C GLU A 181 -20.69 -27.09 34.94
N LEU A 182 -21.99 -26.98 34.67
CA LEU A 182 -22.57 -27.18 33.34
C LEU A 182 -22.04 -26.15 32.33
N VAL A 183 -22.01 -24.86 32.70
CA VAL A 183 -21.44 -23.78 31.88
C VAL A 183 -19.97 -24.06 31.57
N ALA A 184 -19.17 -24.46 32.57
CA ALA A 184 -17.76 -24.80 32.36
C ALA A 184 -17.60 -25.95 31.36
N ARG A 185 -18.40 -27.02 31.50
CA ARG A 185 -18.41 -28.15 30.56
C ARG A 185 -18.83 -27.75 29.16
N HIS A 186 -19.85 -26.89 29.04
CA HIS A 186 -20.29 -26.34 27.75
C HIS A 186 -19.19 -25.54 27.08
N TYR A 187 -18.50 -24.67 27.83
CA TYR A 187 -17.39 -23.87 27.33
C TYR A 187 -16.22 -24.75 26.86
N GLU A 188 -15.81 -25.75 27.64
CA GLU A 188 -14.74 -26.69 27.26
C GLU A 188 -15.10 -27.47 26.00
N ALA A 189 -16.31 -28.02 25.92
CA ALA A 189 -16.77 -28.78 24.76
C ALA A 189 -16.86 -27.90 23.49
N HIS A 190 -17.34 -26.67 23.64
CA HIS A 190 -17.43 -25.71 22.54
C HIS A 190 -16.04 -25.28 22.04
N SER A 191 -15.13 -24.98 22.97
CA SER A 191 -13.75 -24.63 22.66
C SER A 191 -13.02 -25.77 21.95
N LEU A 192 -13.12 -27.01 22.46
CA LEU A 192 -12.49 -28.18 21.86
C LEU A 192 -13.01 -28.47 20.45
N LEU A 193 -14.32 -28.38 20.23
CA LEU A 193 -14.91 -28.57 18.90
C LEU A 193 -14.43 -27.49 17.93
N LYS A 194 -14.42 -26.22 18.35
CA LYS A 194 -13.94 -25.10 17.53
C LYS A 194 -12.49 -25.30 17.12
N VAL A 195 -11.60 -25.61 18.08
CA VAL A 195 -10.17 -25.85 17.80
C VAL A 195 -9.98 -27.01 16.82
N LYS A 196 -10.69 -28.12 17.03
CA LYS A 196 -10.62 -29.29 16.13
C LYS A 196 -11.02 -28.92 14.70
N LEU A 197 -12.18 -28.30 14.52
CA LEU A 197 -12.70 -27.99 13.18
C LEU A 197 -11.88 -26.91 12.47
N THR A 198 -11.35 -25.92 13.22
CA THR A 198 -10.43 -24.93 12.66
C THR A 198 -9.13 -25.61 12.20
N SER A 199 -8.54 -26.49 13.01
CA SER A 199 -7.31 -27.22 12.64
C SER A 199 -7.49 -28.12 11.41
N GLU A 200 -8.64 -28.78 11.27
CA GLU A 200 -8.97 -29.56 10.07
C GLU A 200 -9.06 -28.65 8.83
N LEU A 201 -9.68 -27.47 8.95
CA LEU A 201 -9.78 -26.49 7.87
C LEU A 201 -8.40 -25.93 7.48
N ASP A 202 -7.56 -25.59 8.45
CA ASP A 202 -6.21 -25.06 8.20
C ASP A 202 -5.33 -26.10 7.52
N THR A 203 -5.45 -27.37 7.89
CA THR A 203 -4.74 -28.49 7.25
C THR A 203 -5.10 -28.58 5.76
N ILE A 204 -6.37 -28.40 5.40
CA ILE A 204 -6.83 -28.41 4.01
C ILE A 204 -6.24 -27.21 3.26
N LYS A 205 -6.30 -26.01 3.84
CA LYS A 205 -5.78 -24.79 3.21
C LYS A 205 -4.27 -24.86 2.95
N GLU A 206 -3.51 -25.36 3.92
CA GLU A 206 -2.07 -25.51 3.78
C GLU A 206 -1.69 -26.57 2.73
N ALA A 207 -2.44 -27.67 2.65
CA ALA A 207 -2.28 -28.66 1.58
C ALA A 207 -2.54 -28.04 0.20
N GLN A 208 -3.66 -27.32 0.03
CA GLN A 208 -3.98 -26.62 -1.22
C GLN A 208 -2.93 -25.57 -1.58
N ARG A 209 -2.44 -24.81 -0.60
CA ARG A 209 -1.36 -23.83 -0.78
C ARG A 209 -0.11 -24.49 -1.35
N ARG A 210 0.31 -25.61 -0.76
CA ARG A 210 1.49 -26.35 -1.19
C ARG A 210 1.31 -26.93 -2.60
N GLU A 211 0.21 -27.64 -2.83
CA GLU A 211 -0.11 -28.25 -4.12
C GLU A 211 -0.16 -27.20 -5.24
N TYR A 212 -0.76 -26.03 -4.98
CA TYR A 212 -0.81 -24.93 -5.93
C TYR A 212 0.58 -24.39 -6.27
N ARG A 213 1.43 -24.14 -5.26
CA ARG A 213 2.80 -23.62 -5.46
C ARG A 213 3.65 -24.62 -6.24
N GLU A 214 3.60 -25.90 -5.88
CA GLU A 214 4.32 -26.97 -6.57
C GLU A 214 3.88 -27.10 -8.03
N TRP A 215 2.56 -27.13 -8.28
CA TRP A 215 2.01 -27.19 -9.62
C TRP A 215 2.45 -26.00 -10.48
N LEU A 216 2.42 -24.78 -9.94
CA LEU A 216 2.79 -23.57 -10.67
C LEU A 216 4.27 -23.59 -11.08
N MET A 217 5.15 -24.00 -10.16
CA MET A 217 6.58 -24.14 -10.44
C MET A 217 6.85 -25.20 -11.52
N GLN A 218 6.23 -26.38 -11.42
CA GLN A 218 6.37 -27.43 -12.43
C GLN A 218 5.86 -26.99 -13.80
N MET A 219 4.72 -26.29 -13.85
CA MET A 219 4.16 -25.78 -15.09
C MET A 219 5.07 -24.72 -15.73
N LEU A 220 5.68 -23.85 -14.92
CA LEU A 220 6.65 -22.88 -15.40
C LEU A 220 7.92 -23.55 -15.96
N GLU A 221 8.43 -24.58 -15.31
CA GLU A 221 9.55 -25.39 -15.82
C GLU A 221 9.21 -26.04 -17.16
N GLN A 222 8.01 -26.64 -17.28
CA GLN A 222 7.53 -27.22 -18.54
C GLN A 222 7.38 -26.17 -19.65
N ASN A 223 6.82 -25.00 -19.33
CA ASN A 223 6.70 -23.90 -20.28
C ASN A 223 8.05 -23.33 -20.70
N GLN A 224 9.06 -23.36 -19.83
CA GLN A 224 10.43 -22.97 -20.17
C GLN A 224 11.14 -24.04 -21.01
N ALA A 225 10.96 -25.33 -20.68
CA ALA A 225 11.52 -26.46 -21.42
C ALA A 225 10.93 -26.60 -22.84
N THR A 226 9.68 -26.18 -23.03
CA THR A 226 8.95 -26.28 -24.31
C THR A 226 9.23 -25.09 -25.25
N ARG A 227 10.12 -24.14 -24.90
CA ARG A 227 10.39 -22.96 -25.75
C ARG A 227 11.14 -23.29 -27.06
N SER A 228 10.39 -23.70 -28.06
CA SER A 228 10.39 -23.04 -29.37
C SER A 228 9.13 -22.18 -29.46
N LEU A 229 9.26 -20.87 -29.20
CA LEU A 229 8.47 -19.71 -29.67
C LEU A 229 8.58 -18.54 -28.68
N PRO A 230 8.43 -17.29 -29.17
CA PRO A 230 9.29 -16.17 -28.80
C PRO A 230 8.93 -15.59 -27.43
N THR A 231 9.92 -14.96 -26.81
CA THR A 231 9.70 -13.91 -25.82
C THR A 231 8.62 -12.97 -26.33
N PRO A 232 7.50 -12.79 -25.62
CA PRO A 232 6.59 -11.72 -25.94
C PRO A 232 7.40 -10.43 -25.77
N ASN A 233 7.51 -9.65 -26.85
CA ASN A 233 7.86 -8.25 -26.70
C ASN A 233 6.87 -7.67 -25.69
N SER A 234 7.41 -7.05 -24.65
CA SER A 234 6.68 -6.30 -23.64
C SER A 234 5.51 -5.53 -24.27
N PRO A 235 4.24 -5.80 -23.91
CA PRO A 235 3.15 -4.88 -24.21
C PRO A 235 3.21 -3.74 -23.18
N LEU A 236 4.31 -2.99 -23.18
CA LEU A 236 4.40 -1.67 -22.56
C LEU A 236 4.32 -0.63 -23.69
N THR A 237 3.21 -0.65 -24.43
CA THR A 237 2.67 0.60 -24.94
C THR A 237 1.85 1.21 -23.80
N PRO A 238 2.00 2.51 -23.50
CA PRO A 238 1.09 3.17 -22.59
C PRO A 238 -0.28 3.15 -23.26
N HIS A 239 -1.12 2.18 -22.89
CA HIS A 239 -2.51 2.24 -23.28
C HIS A 239 -3.10 3.49 -22.62
N PRO A 240 -3.84 4.32 -23.38
CA PRO A 240 -4.64 5.38 -22.75
C PRO A 240 -5.53 4.71 -21.69
N PRO A 241 -5.79 5.37 -20.54
CA PRO A 241 -6.62 4.81 -19.48
C PRO A 241 -7.95 4.38 -20.10
N GLN A 242 -8.10 3.06 -20.30
CA GLN A 242 -9.37 2.52 -20.73
C GLN A 242 -10.31 2.66 -19.54
N PRO A 243 -11.50 3.24 -19.71
CA PRO A 243 -12.49 3.23 -18.66
C PRO A 243 -12.69 1.77 -18.25
N MET A 244 -12.58 1.50 -16.95
CA MET A 244 -12.94 0.21 -16.36
C MET A 244 -14.35 -0.11 -16.86
N ILE A 245 -14.47 -1.05 -17.80
CA ILE A 245 -15.77 -1.56 -18.21
C ILE A 245 -16.18 -2.49 -17.07
N TYR A 246 -16.82 -1.91 -16.06
CA TYR A 246 -17.65 -2.68 -15.16
C TYR A 246 -18.78 -3.22 -16.03
N SER A 247 -18.70 -4.49 -16.42
CA SER A 247 -19.89 -5.19 -16.87
C SER A 247 -20.93 -5.02 -15.78
N SER A 248 -22.04 -4.35 -16.11
CA SER A 248 -23.22 -4.27 -15.27
C SER A 248 -23.46 -5.65 -14.68
N ILE A 249 -23.68 -5.69 -13.37
CA ILE A 249 -24.06 -6.88 -12.60
C ILE A 249 -25.00 -7.73 -13.45
N GLY A 250 -24.45 -8.81 -14.00
CA GLY A 250 -25.20 -9.78 -14.77
C GLY A 250 -26.14 -10.50 -13.83
N ASP A 251 -27.43 -10.20 -13.99
CA ASP A 251 -28.58 -11.01 -13.63
C ASP A 251 -28.57 -11.61 -12.22
N ARG A 252 -28.67 -10.75 -11.19
CA ARG A 252 -29.13 -11.18 -9.86
C ARG A 252 -30.64 -11.12 -9.80
N SER A 253 -31.27 -12.25 -10.07
CA SER A 253 -32.60 -12.53 -9.51
C SER A 253 -32.47 -12.65 -7.98
N VAL A 254 -33.36 -11.94 -7.26
CA VAL A 254 -33.63 -12.04 -5.80
C VAL A 254 -32.75 -11.20 -4.86
N ILE A 255 -32.87 -9.86 -4.92
CA ILE A 255 -33.45 -8.96 -3.89
C ILE A 255 -33.19 -7.51 -4.33
N THR A 256 -34.28 -6.77 -4.43
CA THR A 256 -34.40 -5.41 -4.94
C THR A 256 -33.89 -4.35 -3.96
N THR A 257 -32.64 -3.90 -4.13
CA THR A 257 -32.26 -2.52 -3.77
C THR A 257 -31.52 -1.90 -4.94
N PRO A 258 -31.97 -0.74 -5.48
CA PRO A 258 -31.23 -0.06 -6.53
C PRO A 258 -29.84 0.31 -6.01
N ILE A 259 -28.81 -0.18 -6.68
CA ILE A 259 -27.42 0.14 -6.35
C ILE A 259 -27.21 1.60 -6.74
N LEU A 260 -27.02 2.45 -5.74
CA LEU A 260 -26.73 3.86 -5.97
C LEU A 260 -25.25 3.98 -6.34
N GLU A 261 -25.00 4.29 -7.59
CA GLU A 261 -23.66 4.38 -8.15
C GLU A 261 -23.55 5.52 -9.16
N GLU A 262 -22.48 6.32 -9.05
CA GLU A 262 -22.08 7.29 -10.06
C GLU A 262 -20.56 7.30 -10.25
N SER A 263 -20.11 7.49 -11.49
CA SER A 263 -18.70 7.52 -11.86
C SER A 263 -18.32 8.81 -12.58
N PHE A 264 -17.11 9.28 -12.32
CA PHE A 264 -16.54 10.53 -12.79
C PHE A 264 -15.12 10.31 -13.28
N THR A 265 -14.74 10.99 -14.35
CA THR A 265 -13.34 11.08 -14.77
C THR A 265 -12.88 12.51 -14.56
N ILE A 266 -11.83 12.70 -13.76
CA ILE A 266 -11.26 14.00 -13.46
C ILE A 266 -9.85 14.13 -14.02
N HIS A 267 -9.45 15.37 -14.28
CA HIS A 267 -8.10 15.71 -14.71
C HIS A 267 -7.46 16.66 -13.70
N LEU A 268 -6.38 16.24 -13.05
CA LEU A 268 -5.66 17.05 -12.06
C LEU A 268 -4.26 17.41 -12.56
N GLY A 269 -3.77 18.60 -12.21
CA GLY A 269 -2.48 19.12 -12.64
C GLY A 269 -2.59 20.41 -13.46
N SER A 270 -1.62 21.32 -13.27
CA SER A 270 -1.56 22.61 -13.98
C SER A 270 -0.87 22.52 -15.34
N GLN A 271 0.02 21.54 -15.54
CA GLN A 271 0.80 21.35 -16.77
C GLN A 271 0.52 19.99 -17.43
N LEU A 272 0.86 18.87 -16.78
CA LEU A 272 0.45 17.53 -17.17
C LEU A 272 -0.84 17.16 -16.44
N LYS A 273 -1.96 17.18 -17.16
CA LYS A 273 -3.26 16.78 -16.63
C LYS A 273 -3.33 15.26 -16.51
N GLN A 274 -3.15 14.74 -15.29
CA GLN A 274 -3.33 13.33 -14.97
C GLN A 274 -4.81 12.99 -14.89
N MET A 275 -5.20 11.87 -15.51
CA MET A 275 -6.58 11.38 -15.47
C MET A 275 -6.77 10.46 -14.27
N HIS A 276 -7.83 10.72 -13.50
CA HIS A 276 -8.25 9.86 -12.39
C HIS A 276 -9.73 9.50 -12.54
N ASN A 277 -10.06 8.25 -12.27
CA ASN A 277 -11.44 7.78 -12.21
C ASN A 277 -11.92 7.79 -10.76
N ILE A 278 -13.00 8.51 -10.48
CA ILE A 278 -13.64 8.55 -9.18
C ILE A 278 -15.02 7.91 -9.28
N ARG A 279 -15.32 6.96 -8.40
CA ARG A 279 -16.61 6.29 -8.29
C ARG A 279 -17.21 6.54 -6.91
N ILE A 280 -18.50 6.84 -6.83
CA ILE A 280 -19.26 6.85 -5.57
C ILE A 280 -20.26 5.69 -5.63
N LEU A 281 -20.28 4.85 -4.60
CA LEU A 281 -21.07 3.63 -4.53
C LEU A 281 -21.70 3.47 -3.13
N SER A 282 -22.98 3.12 -3.06
CA SER A 282 -23.63 2.61 -1.85
C SER A 282 -23.66 1.08 -1.89
N ALA A 283 -22.87 0.42 -1.06
CA ALA A 283 -22.78 -1.04 -1.00
C ALA A 283 -22.27 -1.53 0.36
N ASN A 284 -22.35 -2.85 0.59
CA ASN A 284 -21.69 -3.49 1.72
C ASN A 284 -20.21 -3.73 1.41
N VAL A 285 -19.33 -3.31 2.31
CA VAL A 285 -17.86 -3.47 2.15
C VAL A 285 -17.46 -4.94 2.03
N MET A 286 -18.18 -5.80 2.74
CA MET A 286 -17.89 -7.22 2.83
C MET A 286 -18.17 -7.93 1.50
N GLU A 287 -19.18 -7.50 0.75
CA GLU A 287 -19.49 -8.02 -0.58
C GLU A 287 -18.39 -7.69 -1.60
N LEU A 288 -17.69 -6.56 -1.43
CA LEU A 288 -16.55 -6.19 -2.28
C LEU A 288 -15.36 -7.14 -2.07
N CYS A 289 -15.17 -7.62 -0.83
CA CYS A 289 -14.11 -8.54 -0.45
C CYS A 289 -14.45 -9.99 -0.77
N ALA A 290 -15.72 -10.39 -0.63
CA ALA A 290 -16.16 -11.76 -0.76
C ALA A 290 -16.05 -12.27 -2.21
N VAL A 291 -15.36 -13.40 -2.37
CA VAL A 291 -15.49 -14.21 -3.58
C VAL A 291 -16.78 -15.01 -3.42
N GLU A 292 -17.76 -14.78 -4.27
CA GLU A 292 -19.02 -15.53 -4.28
C GLU A 292 -19.17 -16.30 -5.60
N ASP A 293 -19.72 -17.51 -5.54
CA ASP A 293 -20.03 -18.30 -6.72
C ASP A 293 -21.40 -17.85 -7.25
N ASN A 294 -21.52 -17.75 -8.57
CA ASN A 294 -22.83 -17.76 -9.19
C ASN A 294 -23.14 -19.24 -9.45
N ASP A 295 -24.17 -19.80 -8.80
CA ASP A 295 -24.51 -21.23 -8.88
C ASP A 295 -24.74 -21.74 -10.32
N GLN A 296 -24.84 -20.83 -11.30
CA GLN A 296 -25.10 -21.12 -12.71
C GLN A 296 -23.88 -21.03 -13.63
N SER A 297 -22.75 -20.44 -13.20
CA SER A 297 -21.57 -20.26 -14.07
C SER A 297 -20.33 -20.96 -13.48
N SER A 298 -19.74 -21.86 -14.25
CA SER A 298 -18.46 -22.50 -13.90
C SER A 298 -17.24 -21.58 -14.13
N GLU A 299 -17.46 -20.36 -14.60
CA GLU A 299 -16.40 -19.43 -14.98
C GLU A 299 -15.97 -18.51 -13.81
N PRO A 300 -14.67 -18.21 -13.69
CA PRO A 300 -14.15 -17.27 -12.71
C PRO A 300 -14.67 -15.85 -12.97
N LYS A 301 -14.99 -15.12 -11.90
CA LYS A 301 -15.51 -13.75 -11.99
C LYS A 301 -14.48 -12.80 -12.63
N PRO A 302 -14.90 -11.84 -13.48
CA PRO A 302 -14.02 -10.83 -14.08
C PRO A 302 -13.20 -10.05 -13.04
N GLN A 303 -13.76 -9.80 -11.85
CA GLN A 303 -13.07 -9.12 -10.76
C GLN A 303 -11.87 -9.92 -10.24
N LEU A 304 -12.01 -11.24 -10.10
CA LEU A 304 -10.93 -12.11 -9.64
C LEU A 304 -9.81 -12.17 -10.68
N LEU A 305 -10.18 -12.22 -11.97
CA LEU A 305 -9.23 -12.14 -13.08
C LEU A 305 -8.39 -10.84 -13.01
N GLN A 306 -9.05 -9.70 -12.78
CA GLN A 306 -8.37 -8.41 -12.67
C GLN A 306 -7.41 -8.37 -11.47
N THR A 307 -7.85 -8.85 -10.31
CA THR A 307 -7.02 -8.95 -9.10
C THR A 307 -5.83 -9.89 -9.32
N ALA A 308 -6.04 -11.05 -9.95
CA ALA A 308 -4.97 -11.98 -10.27
C ALA A 308 -3.93 -11.39 -11.23
N LEU A 309 -4.36 -10.61 -12.24
CA LEU A 309 -3.49 -9.90 -13.18
C LEU A 309 -2.68 -8.78 -12.54
N ALA A 310 -3.27 -8.09 -11.56
CA ALA A 310 -2.64 -6.99 -10.85
C ALA A 310 -1.67 -7.45 -9.76
N LEU A 311 -1.82 -8.68 -9.24
CA LEU A 311 -0.96 -9.22 -8.19
C LEU A 311 0.51 -9.29 -8.65
N TYR A 312 1.41 -8.74 -7.83
CA TYR A 312 2.84 -8.53 -8.13
C TYR A 312 3.14 -7.58 -9.31
N SER A 313 2.18 -6.76 -9.71
CA SER A 313 2.36 -5.65 -10.65
C SER A 313 2.39 -4.29 -9.92
N ASN A 314 2.53 -3.20 -10.67
CA ASN A 314 2.48 -1.83 -10.16
C ASN A 314 1.06 -1.23 -10.23
N ASP A 315 0.03 -2.06 -10.13
CA ASP A 315 -1.38 -1.66 -10.27
C ASP A 315 -2.27 -2.26 -9.17
N LEU A 316 -1.79 -2.21 -7.92
CA LEU A 316 -2.47 -2.85 -6.78
C LEU A 316 -3.73 -2.09 -6.35
N SER A 317 -4.63 -2.84 -5.71
CA SER A 317 -5.92 -2.33 -5.18
C SER A 317 -5.94 -2.38 -3.65
N GLY A 318 -6.30 -1.27 -3.03
CA GLY A 318 -6.43 -1.11 -1.58
C GLY A 318 -7.86 -0.78 -1.12
N LEU A 319 -8.14 -1.07 0.15
CA LEU A 319 -9.39 -0.72 0.84
C LEU A 319 -9.10 -0.23 2.25
N VAL A 320 -9.77 0.84 2.67
CA VAL A 320 -9.67 1.40 4.03
C VAL A 320 -10.77 0.86 4.92
N LEU A 321 -10.50 -0.17 5.72
CA LEU A 321 -11.46 -0.74 6.66
C LEU A 321 -11.39 -0.01 8.01
N MET A 322 -12.53 0.36 8.58
CA MET A 322 -12.59 0.98 9.91
C MET A 322 -12.47 -0.09 10.99
N THR A 323 -11.61 0.13 11.99
CA THR A 323 -11.42 -0.79 13.14
C THR A 323 -11.32 -0.01 14.45
N ASP A 324 -11.29 -0.72 15.58
CA ASP A 324 -11.02 -0.14 16.90
C ASP A 324 -9.52 -0.23 17.24
N ASN A 325 -9.19 0.16 18.46
CA ASN A 325 -7.82 0.14 19.00
C ASN A 325 -7.28 -1.27 19.31
N LYS A 326 -8.08 -2.33 19.12
CA LYS A 326 -7.69 -3.72 19.35
C LYS A 326 -7.50 -4.43 18.02
N ILE A 327 -6.26 -4.82 17.76
CA ILE A 327 -5.92 -5.61 16.57
C ILE A 327 -6.71 -6.93 16.62
N GLY A 328 -7.38 -7.27 15.51
CA GLY A 328 -8.22 -8.46 15.43
C GLY A 328 -9.54 -8.38 16.21
N SER A 329 -10.03 -7.17 16.49
CA SER A 329 -11.29 -6.99 17.21
C SER A 329 -12.52 -7.51 16.47
N ARG A 330 -13.63 -7.60 17.22
CA ARG A 330 -14.94 -8.04 16.73
C ARG A 330 -15.46 -7.20 15.56
N LEU A 331 -15.08 -5.92 15.46
CA LEU A 331 -15.47 -5.06 14.34
C LEU A 331 -14.94 -5.57 12.99
N THR A 332 -13.89 -6.38 13.02
CA THR A 332 -13.28 -6.99 11.83
C THR A 332 -13.59 -8.49 11.72
N GLN A 333 -14.47 -9.03 12.57
CA GLN A 333 -14.74 -10.47 12.59
C GLN A 333 -15.34 -10.94 11.26
N ASP A 334 -16.34 -10.24 10.73
CA ASP A 334 -16.95 -10.58 9.45
C ASP A 334 -15.92 -10.58 8.31
N PHE A 335 -15.00 -9.62 8.33
CA PHE A 335 -13.90 -9.55 7.38
C PHE A 335 -12.93 -10.75 7.53
N GLN A 336 -12.56 -11.11 8.76
CA GLN A 336 -11.73 -12.29 9.02
C GLN A 336 -12.44 -13.56 8.54
N GLU A 337 -13.75 -13.69 8.78
CA GLU A 337 -14.54 -14.81 8.29
C GLU A 337 -14.53 -14.91 6.76
N ILE A 338 -14.62 -13.78 6.05
CA ILE A 338 -14.51 -13.74 4.59
C ILE A 338 -13.14 -14.20 4.11
N CYS A 339 -12.06 -13.71 4.73
CA CYS A 339 -10.69 -14.17 4.42
C CYS A 339 -10.53 -15.68 4.64
N GLN A 340 -11.30 -16.25 5.57
CA GLN A 340 -11.26 -17.66 5.91
C GLN A 340 -12.12 -18.54 4.97
N ARG A 341 -12.92 -17.96 4.05
CA ARG A 341 -13.74 -18.73 3.09
C ARG A 341 -12.94 -19.28 1.90
N THR A 342 -11.74 -18.76 1.66
CA THR A 342 -10.87 -19.15 0.55
C THR A 342 -9.45 -19.42 1.05
N THR A 343 -8.66 -20.15 0.27
CA THR A 343 -7.24 -20.39 0.57
C THR A 343 -6.40 -19.20 0.13
N GLU A 344 -5.47 -18.78 0.98
CA GLU A 344 -4.47 -17.76 0.68
C GLU A 344 -3.20 -18.45 0.18
N PHE A 345 -2.83 -18.21 -1.09
CA PHE A 345 -1.72 -18.91 -1.76
C PHE A 345 -0.39 -18.12 -1.70
N HIS A 346 -0.45 -16.83 -1.42
CA HIS A 346 0.65 -15.89 -1.61
C HIS A 346 1.19 -15.37 -0.29
N PHE A 347 0.31 -14.96 0.62
CA PHE A 347 0.66 -14.29 1.87
C PHE A 347 0.39 -15.18 3.10
N PRO A 348 0.92 -14.88 4.29
CA PRO A 348 0.49 -15.58 5.51
C PRO A 348 -1.03 -15.45 5.74
N HIS A 349 -1.64 -16.39 6.45
CA HIS A 349 -3.07 -16.30 6.77
C HIS A 349 -3.39 -15.05 7.60
N ILE A 350 -4.64 -14.61 7.58
CA ILE A 350 -5.06 -13.38 8.28
C ILE A 350 -4.68 -13.43 9.77
N ASP A 351 -4.85 -14.57 10.43
CA ASP A 351 -4.54 -14.74 11.85
C ASP A 351 -3.04 -14.55 12.11
N ASP A 352 -2.18 -15.18 11.29
CA ASP A 352 -0.72 -15.02 11.38
C ASP A 352 -0.28 -13.57 11.14
N GLN A 353 -0.93 -12.87 10.20
CA GLN A 353 -0.67 -11.46 9.93
C GLN A 353 -1.04 -10.60 11.15
N LEU A 354 -2.22 -10.81 11.73
CA LEU A 354 -2.69 -10.06 12.91
C LEU A 354 -1.83 -10.32 14.15
N ASP A 355 -1.38 -11.56 14.37
CA ASP A 355 -0.46 -11.90 15.45
C ASP A 355 0.89 -11.20 15.28
N LYS A 356 1.46 -11.22 14.07
CA LYS A 356 2.72 -10.52 13.77
C LYS A 356 2.60 -9.01 13.96
N ILE A 357 1.48 -8.42 13.52
CA ILE A 357 1.20 -6.99 13.70
C ILE A 357 1.07 -6.65 15.18
N SER A 358 0.37 -7.48 15.95
CA SER A 358 0.21 -7.32 17.40
C SER A 358 1.55 -7.37 18.14
N VAL A 359 2.40 -8.33 17.81
CA VAL A 359 3.76 -8.42 18.38
C VAL A 359 4.60 -7.18 18.02
N THR A 360 4.52 -6.72 16.77
CA THR A 360 5.26 -5.55 16.29
C THR A 360 4.81 -4.27 17.00
N ALA A 361 3.50 -4.06 17.12
CA ALA A 361 2.92 -2.93 17.84
C ALA A 361 3.36 -2.93 19.32
N GLN A 362 3.32 -4.09 19.98
CA GLN A 362 3.78 -4.24 21.36
C GLN A 362 5.28 -3.93 21.52
N GLN A 363 6.12 -4.36 20.58
CA GLN A 363 7.56 -4.05 20.61
C GLN A 363 7.80 -2.54 20.46
N TYR A 364 7.06 -1.88 19.57
CA TYR A 364 7.13 -0.44 19.39
C TYR A 364 6.75 0.32 20.67
N LEU A 365 5.64 -0.06 21.31
CA LEU A 365 5.21 0.49 22.60
C LEU A 365 6.25 0.32 23.71
N LYS A 366 6.87 -0.88 23.80
CA LYS A 366 7.93 -1.18 24.77
C LYS A 366 9.18 -0.34 24.55
N SER A 367 9.49 -0.01 23.29
CA SER A 367 10.64 0.86 22.96
C SER A 367 10.41 2.30 23.38
N GLN A 368 9.19 2.85 23.18
CA GLN A 368 8.85 4.20 23.60
C GLN A 368 8.72 4.38 25.12
N THR A 369 8.30 3.35 25.85
CA THR A 369 8.14 3.42 27.32
C THR A 369 9.47 3.44 28.07
N LYS A 370 10.59 3.09 27.45
CA LYS A 370 11.92 3.27 28.05
C LYS A 370 12.33 4.74 28.21
N GLU A 371 11.67 5.67 27.50
CA GLU A 371 11.95 7.12 27.60
C GLU A 371 10.91 7.89 28.42
N ASN A 372 9.71 7.34 28.66
CA ASN A 372 8.64 8.02 29.42
C ASN A 372 8.05 7.11 30.50
N SER A 373 8.51 7.29 31.74
CA SER A 373 8.22 6.45 32.91
C SER A 373 6.84 6.70 33.56
N ASN A 374 5.76 6.87 32.78
CA ASN A 374 4.45 7.16 33.39
C ASN A 374 3.20 6.77 32.58
N ARG A 375 3.24 5.71 31.76
CA ARG A 375 2.02 5.17 31.13
C ARG A 375 1.53 3.91 31.85
N ASN A 376 0.26 3.95 32.27
CA ASN A 376 -0.47 2.82 32.84
C ASN A 376 -0.39 1.59 31.92
N THR A 377 -0.21 0.42 32.53
CA THR A 377 -0.10 -0.91 31.90
C THR A 377 -1.36 -1.38 31.13
N ASN A 378 -2.36 -0.52 31.00
CA ASN A 378 -3.61 -0.73 30.25
C ASN A 378 -3.69 0.14 28.98
N SER A 379 -2.60 0.79 28.54
CA SER A 379 -2.66 1.65 27.36
C SER A 379 -2.92 0.84 26.09
N GLU A 380 -3.99 1.20 25.41
CA GLU A 380 -4.43 0.70 24.10
C GLU A 380 -3.26 0.66 23.11
N LEU A 381 -3.18 -0.42 22.31
CA LEU A 381 -2.01 -0.68 21.44
C LEU A 381 -1.87 0.36 20.32
N LEU A 382 -2.99 0.92 19.86
CA LEU A 382 -3.07 1.87 18.76
C LEU A 382 -4.02 3.01 19.13
N GLN A 383 -3.78 4.20 18.57
CA GLN A 383 -4.58 5.39 18.78
C GLN A 383 -5.44 5.71 17.54
N ALA A 384 -6.49 6.52 17.70
CA ALA A 384 -7.29 6.97 16.58
C ALA A 384 -6.42 7.64 15.50
N GLY A 385 -6.59 7.24 14.24
CA GLY A 385 -5.78 7.69 13.11
C GLY A 385 -4.53 6.85 12.83
N ASP A 386 -4.11 5.97 13.75
CA ASP A 386 -3.16 4.91 13.42
C ASP A 386 -3.80 3.90 12.46
N PHE A 387 -2.98 3.20 11.69
CA PHE A 387 -3.45 2.11 10.85
C PHE A 387 -2.42 1.00 10.73
N TYR A 388 -2.89 -0.20 10.42
CA TYR A 388 -2.06 -1.34 10.06
C TYR A 388 -2.55 -1.96 8.75
N MET A 389 -1.71 -2.79 8.14
CA MET A 389 -1.97 -3.34 6.81
C MET A 389 -1.99 -4.86 6.84
N THR A 390 -2.95 -5.47 6.15
CA THR A 390 -2.93 -6.90 5.81
C THR A 390 -2.98 -7.08 4.30
N ARG A 391 -2.37 -8.15 3.80
CA ARG A 391 -2.19 -8.46 2.37
C ARG A 391 -2.93 -9.73 2.00
N HIS A 392 -3.57 -9.73 0.84
CA HIS A 392 -4.47 -10.80 0.41
C HIS A 392 -4.36 -11.01 -1.10
N SER A 393 -4.36 -12.26 -1.54
CA SER A 393 -4.62 -12.63 -2.93
C SER A 393 -5.98 -13.30 -3.09
N ASN A 394 -6.61 -13.67 -1.98
CA ASN A 394 -7.80 -14.53 -1.94
C ASN A 394 -9.12 -13.76 -1.81
N LEU A 395 -9.09 -12.43 -1.93
CA LEU A 395 -10.24 -11.52 -1.96
C LEU A 395 -10.58 -11.12 -3.39
N ALA A 396 -11.83 -10.73 -3.63
CA ALA A 396 -12.32 -10.52 -5.00
C ALA A 396 -11.73 -9.30 -5.73
N GLN A 397 -11.57 -8.16 -5.04
CA GLN A 397 -11.22 -6.86 -5.66
C GLN A 397 -10.08 -6.12 -4.96
N VAL A 398 -9.51 -6.69 -3.90
CA VAL A 398 -8.62 -5.97 -2.99
C VAL A 398 -7.40 -6.82 -2.67
N HIS A 399 -6.22 -6.20 -2.76
CA HIS A 399 -4.95 -6.81 -2.41
C HIS A 399 -4.49 -6.40 -1.01
N VAL A 400 -4.79 -5.17 -0.61
CA VAL A 400 -4.28 -4.55 0.62
C VAL A 400 -5.41 -3.93 1.42
N ILE A 401 -5.52 -4.31 2.69
CA ILE A 401 -6.49 -3.73 3.61
C ILE A 401 -5.75 -2.81 4.57
N PHE A 402 -6.10 -1.53 4.56
CA PHE A 402 -5.68 -0.55 5.55
C PHE A 402 -6.72 -0.54 6.68
N HIS A 403 -6.38 -1.14 7.82
CA HIS A 403 -7.21 -1.15 9.01
C HIS A 403 -6.99 0.15 9.78
N MET A 404 -7.86 1.13 9.55
CA MET A 404 -7.77 2.46 10.15
C MET A 404 -8.46 2.47 11.51
N VAL A 405 -7.68 2.75 12.56
CA VAL A 405 -8.15 2.81 13.93
C VAL A 405 -8.99 4.06 14.13
N SER A 406 -10.18 3.85 14.65
CA SER A 406 -11.15 4.89 14.98
C SER A 406 -11.72 4.69 16.37
N ASP A 407 -12.23 5.77 16.94
CA ASP A 407 -12.90 5.81 18.23
C ASP A 407 -14.23 6.59 18.10
N ASP A 408 -14.93 6.74 19.23
CA ASP A 408 -16.22 7.43 19.27
C ASP A 408 -16.12 8.94 18.97
N SER A 409 -14.91 9.51 18.82
CA SER A 409 -14.78 10.92 18.42
C SER A 409 -15.33 11.18 17.02
N LEU A 410 -15.41 10.14 16.18
CA LEU A 410 -16.05 10.21 14.86
C LEU A 410 -17.56 10.39 14.91
N ARG A 411 -18.24 10.14 16.04
CA ARG A 411 -19.70 10.33 16.16
C ARG A 411 -20.08 11.80 16.26
N GLY A 412 -19.25 12.61 16.94
CA GLY A 412 -19.51 14.03 17.20
C GLY A 412 -19.64 14.88 15.93
N SER A 413 -20.38 16.00 15.96
CA SER A 413 -20.62 16.83 14.78
C SER A 413 -19.41 17.61 14.26
N ASP A 414 -18.37 17.78 15.09
CA ASP A 414 -17.32 18.79 14.90
C ASP A 414 -15.99 18.18 14.42
N ILE A 415 -16.05 17.37 13.37
CA ILE A 415 -14.85 16.84 12.70
C ILE A 415 -14.24 17.89 11.77
N ASN A 416 -12.90 18.01 11.78
CA ASN A 416 -12.16 18.94 10.92
C ASN A 416 -10.89 18.28 10.34
N SER A 417 -10.14 19.01 9.53
CA SER A 417 -8.95 18.49 8.83
C SER A 417 -7.78 18.07 9.74
N ARG A 418 -7.79 18.48 11.01
CA ARG A 418 -6.79 18.08 12.01
C ARG A 418 -7.22 16.85 12.82
N HIS A 419 -8.42 16.32 12.57
CA HIS A 419 -8.89 15.13 13.26
C HIS A 419 -7.93 13.94 13.00
N PRO A 420 -7.53 13.17 14.02
CA PRO A 420 -6.54 12.10 13.86
C PRO A 420 -6.86 11.12 12.73
N VAL A 421 -8.12 10.68 12.61
CA VAL A 421 -8.58 9.79 11.52
C VAL A 421 -8.43 10.41 10.13
N VAL A 422 -8.63 11.73 9.98
CA VAL A 422 -8.46 12.43 8.69
C VAL A 422 -6.97 12.53 8.33
N LEU A 423 -6.11 12.74 9.31
CA LEU A 423 -4.66 12.68 9.14
C LEU A 423 -4.19 11.24 8.83
N GLY A 424 -4.77 10.25 9.48
CA GLY A 424 -4.59 8.83 9.20
C GLY A 424 -4.93 8.49 7.75
N LEU A 425 -6.08 8.96 7.25
CA LEU A 425 -6.46 8.81 5.85
C LEU A 425 -5.43 9.42 4.90
N ARG A 426 -4.89 10.61 5.21
CA ARG A 426 -3.81 11.22 4.42
C ARG A 426 -2.54 10.36 4.42
N ASN A 427 -2.20 9.75 5.54
CA ASN A 427 -1.06 8.83 5.63
C ASN A 427 -1.30 7.53 4.85
N ILE A 428 -2.54 7.02 4.85
CA ILE A 428 -2.93 5.86 4.02
C ILE A 428 -2.77 6.19 2.54
N LEU A 429 -3.29 7.34 2.10
CA LEU A 429 -3.16 7.81 0.71
C LEU A 429 -1.68 7.90 0.30
N LYS A 430 -0.83 8.46 1.17
CA LYS A 430 0.63 8.52 0.96
C LYS A 430 1.25 7.12 0.83
N THR A 431 0.86 6.23 1.73
CA THR A 431 1.36 4.85 1.75
C THR A 431 0.94 4.11 0.50
N ALA A 432 -0.31 4.29 0.04
CA ALA A 432 -0.81 3.71 -1.20
C ALA A 432 0.04 4.12 -2.42
N CYS A 433 0.25 5.42 -2.62
CA CYS A 433 1.05 5.92 -3.75
C CYS A 433 2.53 5.57 -3.69
N SER A 434 3.06 5.29 -2.48
CA SER A 434 4.47 4.90 -2.31
C SER A 434 4.71 3.41 -2.55
N ASN A 435 3.64 2.61 -2.65
CA ASN A 435 3.69 1.15 -2.77
C ASN A 435 2.85 0.63 -3.95
N ASP A 436 2.74 1.43 -5.03
CA ASP A 436 2.08 1.06 -6.28
C ASP A 436 0.60 0.61 -6.13
N ILE A 437 -0.09 1.12 -5.10
CA ILE A 437 -1.53 0.95 -4.93
C ILE A 437 -2.21 2.09 -5.70
N THR A 438 -2.61 1.78 -6.92
CA THR A 438 -3.19 2.72 -7.88
C THR A 438 -4.70 2.83 -7.78
N SER A 439 -5.35 1.87 -7.12
CA SER A 439 -6.80 1.85 -6.89
C SER A 439 -7.09 1.81 -5.39
N LEU A 440 -7.89 2.75 -4.85
CA LEU A 440 -8.18 2.81 -3.41
C LEU A 440 -9.67 3.02 -3.13
N THR A 441 -10.24 2.16 -2.29
CA THR A 441 -11.61 2.30 -1.77
C THR A 441 -11.59 2.94 -0.37
N ILE A 442 -12.34 4.01 -0.18
CA ILE A 442 -12.40 4.84 1.03
C ILE A 442 -13.84 4.96 1.52
N PRO A 443 -14.13 4.78 2.83
CA PRO A 443 -15.44 5.10 3.39
C PRO A 443 -15.64 6.62 3.37
N LEU A 444 -16.55 7.13 2.53
CA LEU A 444 -16.73 8.57 2.32
C LEU A 444 -17.17 9.30 3.61
N LEU A 445 -17.91 8.60 4.46
CA LEU A 445 -18.37 9.11 5.74
C LEU A 445 -17.48 8.71 6.92
N LEU A 446 -16.33 8.07 6.65
CA LEU A 446 -15.47 7.43 7.65
C LEU A 446 -16.19 6.37 8.49
N GLN A 447 -17.26 5.80 7.95
CA GLN A 447 -18.05 4.72 8.54
C GLN A 447 -18.75 3.91 7.44
N TYR A 448 -19.04 2.64 7.73
CA TYR A 448 -19.66 1.68 6.81
C TYR A 448 -21.12 1.32 7.14
N GLU A 449 -21.61 1.76 8.30
CA GLU A 449 -22.97 1.52 8.77
C GLU A 449 -23.71 2.83 9.03
N MET A 450 -25.02 2.84 8.76
CA MET A 450 -25.88 3.97 9.08
C MET A 450 -26.22 3.97 10.58
N THR A 451 -26.08 5.12 11.23
CA THR A 451 -26.48 5.33 12.63
C THR A 451 -27.51 6.47 12.72
N GLU A 452 -28.27 6.50 13.82
CA GLU A 452 -29.36 7.49 14.02
C GLU A 452 -28.86 8.94 14.02
N GLU A 453 -27.59 9.16 14.37
CA GLU A 453 -26.95 10.48 14.45
C GLU A 453 -26.62 11.07 13.06
N MET A 454 -26.67 10.26 12.00
CA MET A 454 -26.26 10.62 10.64
C MET A 454 -27.35 11.41 9.90
N THR A 455 -27.51 12.68 10.28
CA THR A 455 -28.37 13.63 9.54
C THR A 455 -27.78 13.98 8.16
N ILE A 456 -28.59 14.52 7.25
CA ILE A 456 -28.13 15.00 5.92
C ILE A 456 -26.93 15.95 6.08
N SER A 457 -27.02 16.92 7.00
CA SER A 457 -25.96 17.89 7.27
C SER A 457 -24.66 17.24 7.80
N TRP A 458 -24.81 16.14 8.55
CA TRP A 458 -23.69 15.38 9.10
C TRP A 458 -22.94 14.65 7.97
N CYS A 459 -23.68 14.03 7.05
CA CYS A 459 -23.14 13.36 5.88
C CYS A 459 -22.43 14.35 4.94
N GLU A 460 -23.07 15.48 4.64
CA GLU A 460 -22.51 16.51 3.75
C GLU A 460 -21.20 17.08 4.29
N LYS A 461 -21.14 17.45 5.58
CA LYS A 461 -19.90 17.98 6.19
C LYS A 461 -18.73 17.00 6.11
N ARG A 462 -18.98 15.71 6.34
CA ARG A 462 -17.94 14.66 6.28
C ARG A 462 -17.50 14.34 4.88
N ALA A 463 -18.46 14.17 3.96
CA ALA A 463 -18.14 13.96 2.56
C ALA A 463 -17.32 15.14 2.02
N GLU A 464 -17.70 16.38 2.34
CA GLU A 464 -16.93 17.58 1.96
C GLU A 464 -15.51 17.53 2.52
N LEU A 465 -15.35 17.17 3.79
CA LEU A 465 -14.05 17.06 4.45
C LEU A 465 -13.16 16.00 3.81
N VAL A 466 -13.70 14.80 3.56
CA VAL A 466 -12.98 13.68 2.93
C VAL A 466 -12.63 14.02 1.47
N PHE A 467 -13.57 14.55 0.69
CA PHE A 467 -13.29 15.01 -0.68
C PHE A 467 -12.19 16.08 -0.72
N LYS A 468 -12.23 17.07 0.17
CA LYS A 468 -11.18 18.10 0.25
C LYS A 468 -9.83 17.51 0.68
N CYS A 469 -9.82 16.58 1.63
CA CYS A 469 -8.61 15.89 2.07
C CYS A 469 -7.96 15.13 0.90
N VAL A 470 -8.74 14.28 0.22
CA VAL A 470 -8.26 13.50 -0.93
C VAL A 470 -7.81 14.42 -2.07
N LYS A 471 -8.61 15.43 -2.43
CA LYS A 471 -8.22 16.40 -3.48
C LYS A 471 -6.91 17.10 -3.13
N GLY A 472 -6.76 17.57 -1.90
CA GLY A 472 -5.54 18.25 -1.43
C GLY A 472 -4.34 17.34 -1.55
N PHE A 473 -4.49 16.08 -1.15
CA PHE A 473 -3.45 15.05 -1.28
C PHE A 473 -3.09 14.75 -2.74
N MET A 474 -4.07 14.57 -3.63
CA MET A 474 -3.81 14.28 -5.05
C MET A 474 -3.03 15.43 -5.72
N ILE A 475 -3.32 16.68 -5.35
CA ILE A 475 -2.57 17.85 -5.84
C ILE A 475 -1.14 17.87 -5.29
N GLU A 476 -0.95 17.51 -4.02
CA GLU A 476 0.36 17.43 -3.38
C GLU A 476 1.23 16.33 -4.02
N MET A 477 0.68 15.13 -4.24
CA MET A 477 1.41 14.00 -4.81
C MET A 477 1.86 14.22 -6.26
N ALA A 478 1.08 14.96 -7.05
CA ALA A 478 1.50 15.36 -8.40
C ALA A 478 2.86 16.11 -8.42
N SER A 479 3.31 16.62 -7.27
CA SER A 479 4.61 17.29 -7.13
C SER A 479 5.72 16.42 -6.51
N TRP A 480 5.41 15.28 -5.89
CA TRP A 480 6.36 14.49 -5.09
C TRP A 480 6.98 13.31 -5.82
N GLY A 481 6.39 12.86 -6.94
CA GLY A 481 6.79 11.63 -7.61
C GLY A 481 6.33 10.37 -6.86
N GLY A 482 5.93 9.33 -7.60
CA GLY A 482 5.32 8.11 -7.07
C GLY A 482 4.31 7.53 -8.06
N SER A 483 3.71 6.38 -7.75
CA SER A 483 2.63 5.85 -8.58
C SER A 483 1.38 6.71 -8.42
N ASP A 484 0.81 7.14 -9.53
CA ASP A 484 -0.42 7.93 -9.51
C ASP A 484 -1.60 7.07 -9.02
N LEU A 485 -2.42 7.62 -8.13
CA LEU A 485 -3.67 7.00 -7.73
C LEU A 485 -4.69 7.13 -8.87
N LYS A 486 -4.75 6.14 -9.75
CA LYS A 486 -5.58 6.13 -10.96
C LYS A 486 -7.07 6.03 -10.65
N ASN A 487 -7.46 5.16 -9.73
CA ASN A 487 -8.86 4.88 -9.42
C ASN A 487 -9.15 5.13 -7.94
N LEU A 488 -10.23 5.85 -7.66
CA LEU A 488 -10.66 6.20 -6.32
C LEU A 488 -12.13 5.83 -6.15
N GLN A 489 -12.44 4.94 -5.22
CA GLN A 489 -13.81 4.54 -4.94
C GLN A 489 -14.22 5.07 -3.57
N PHE A 490 -15.23 5.92 -3.54
CA PHE A 490 -15.89 6.39 -2.34
C PHE A 490 -17.08 5.51 -2.02
N MET A 491 -17.03 4.83 -0.89
CA MET A 491 -18.10 3.96 -0.46
C MET A 491 -18.97 4.64 0.60
N LEU A 492 -20.28 4.50 0.42
CA LEU A 492 -21.31 4.95 1.34
C LEU A 492 -21.97 3.74 2.00
N PRO A 493 -22.39 3.86 3.28
CA PRO A 493 -23.11 2.80 3.98
C PRO A 493 -24.34 2.32 3.23
N GLN A 494 -24.59 1.02 3.29
CA GLN A 494 -25.83 0.43 2.79
C GLN A 494 -27.03 1.01 3.54
N GLY A 495 -28.05 1.45 2.81
CA GLY A 495 -29.25 2.09 3.39
C GLY A 495 -29.24 3.62 3.39
N ILE A 496 -28.21 4.26 2.82
CA ILE A 496 -28.26 5.71 2.59
C ILE A 496 -29.42 6.08 1.65
N SER A 497 -30.12 7.17 1.93
CA SER A 497 -31.23 7.61 1.08
C SER A 497 -30.73 8.15 -0.25
N SER A 498 -31.50 7.93 -1.33
CA SER A 498 -31.15 8.43 -2.67
C SER A 498 -30.99 9.95 -2.71
N GLN A 499 -31.74 10.70 -1.88
CA GLN A 499 -31.61 12.14 -1.77
C GLN A 499 -30.25 12.56 -1.20
N VAL A 500 -29.80 11.89 -0.12
CA VAL A 500 -28.47 12.18 0.46
C VAL A 500 -27.39 11.78 -0.52
N PHE A 501 -27.49 10.58 -1.11
CA PHE A 501 -26.57 10.12 -2.14
C PHE A 501 -26.41 11.16 -3.27
N GLN A 502 -27.52 11.64 -3.84
CA GLN A 502 -27.49 12.66 -4.89
C GLN A 502 -26.82 13.96 -4.42
N SER A 503 -27.12 14.43 -3.20
CA SER A 503 -26.47 15.63 -2.65
C SER A 503 -24.94 15.47 -2.54
N LEU A 504 -24.47 14.32 -2.04
CA LEU A 504 -23.04 14.03 -1.92
C LEU A 504 -22.37 13.95 -3.30
N THR A 505 -23.06 13.35 -4.27
CA THR A 505 -22.56 13.20 -5.62
C THR A 505 -22.51 14.52 -6.39
N GLU A 506 -23.47 15.43 -6.17
CA GLU A 506 -23.46 16.79 -6.73
C GLU A 506 -22.38 17.69 -6.10
N MET A 507 -21.84 17.31 -4.94
CA MET A 507 -20.78 18.04 -4.24
C MET A 507 -19.40 17.80 -4.85
N LEU A 508 -19.12 16.56 -5.25
CA LEU A 508 -17.86 16.15 -5.89
C LEU A 508 -17.43 17.08 -7.05
N PRO A 509 -18.30 17.38 -8.05
CA PRO A 509 -18.06 18.37 -9.09
C PRO A 509 -17.54 19.72 -8.61
N ARG A 510 -18.18 20.23 -7.56
CA ARG A 510 -17.94 21.58 -7.03
C ARG A 510 -16.57 21.63 -6.35
N ILE A 511 -16.21 20.56 -5.65
CA ILE A 511 -14.92 20.46 -4.97
C ILE A 511 -13.80 20.25 -5.97
N PHE A 512 -13.93 19.33 -6.92
CA PHE A 512 -12.85 19.02 -7.88
C PHE A 512 -12.73 20.03 -9.04
N LYS A 513 -13.69 20.96 -9.20
CA LYS A 513 -13.75 22.04 -10.22
C LYS A 513 -13.68 21.50 -11.67
N TRP A 514 -14.83 21.13 -12.22
CA TRP A 514 -14.98 20.59 -13.58
C TRP A 514 -14.71 21.58 -14.73
N ILE A 515 -14.16 21.03 -15.82
CA ILE A 515 -14.59 21.34 -17.20
C ILE A 515 -15.34 20.09 -17.67
N GLN A 516 -16.58 20.24 -18.10
CA GLN A 516 -17.56 19.19 -18.40
C GLN A 516 -16.99 18.04 -19.26
N ALA A 517 -17.09 16.80 -18.79
CA ALA A 517 -16.95 15.58 -19.61
C ALA A 517 -18.19 14.70 -19.37
N GLN A 518 -18.73 14.15 -20.46
CA GLN A 518 -20.02 13.48 -20.58
C GLN A 518 -20.38 12.62 -19.36
N LYS A 519 -21.59 12.83 -18.80
CA LYS A 519 -22.29 11.78 -18.08
C LYS A 519 -22.24 10.55 -18.99
N MET A 520 -21.56 9.48 -18.56
CA MET A 520 -21.81 8.15 -19.11
C MET A 520 -23.22 7.77 -18.65
N MET A 521 -24.22 8.29 -19.37
CA MET A 521 -25.55 7.69 -19.39
C MET A 521 -25.34 6.28 -19.92
N ALA A 522 -25.73 5.30 -19.11
CA ALA A 522 -25.81 3.91 -19.52
C ALA A 522 -26.58 3.84 -20.86
N VAL A 523 -25.86 3.56 -21.95
CA VAL A 523 -26.48 3.18 -23.22
C VAL A 523 -26.87 1.71 -23.08
N ILE A 524 -27.96 1.46 -22.36
CA ILE A 524 -28.74 0.23 -22.45
C ILE A 524 -30.18 0.65 -22.77
N GLU A 525 -30.36 1.27 -23.95
CA GLU A 525 -31.70 1.51 -24.50
C GLU A 525 -31.61 1.85 -26.00
N ALA A 526 -30.98 1.00 -26.82
CA ALA A 526 -31.10 1.03 -28.29
C ALA A 526 -30.47 -0.18 -29.01
N VAL A 527 -30.80 -1.43 -28.66
CA VAL A 527 -30.58 -2.59 -29.58
C VAL A 527 -31.78 -3.58 -29.57
N ILE A 528 -32.96 -3.14 -29.12
CA ILE A 528 -34.21 -3.91 -29.33
C ILE A 528 -35.18 -3.05 -30.13
N THR A 529 -34.78 -2.65 -31.32
CA THR A 529 -35.66 -2.44 -32.48
C THR A 529 -34.76 -2.22 -33.69
N TYR A 530 -34.37 -3.31 -34.36
CA TYR A 530 -34.44 -3.53 -35.81
C TYR A 530 -33.91 -4.92 -36.14
#